data_AF-A0A382E0Y3-F1
#
_entry.id   AF-A0A382E0Y3-F1
#
_cell.length_a   1.000
_cell.length_b   1.000
_cell.length_c   1.000
_cell.angle_alpha   90.00
_cell.angle_beta   90.00
_cell.angle_gamma   90.00
#
_symmetry.space_group_name_H-M   'P 1'
#
loop_
_entity.id
_entity.type
_entity.pdbx_description
1 polymer ?
#
loop_
_entity_poly.entity_id
_entity_poly.type
_entity_poly.pdbx_seq_one_letter_code
_entity_poly.pdbx_strand_id
1 'polypeptide(L)' 'MGVELILNAANINFIAFSRFGATAAGNINLDGHVFGLLVIVLAAAEAAVALAIIINIYNNMNTINVDEASSLKQ' A
#
# COMPACT_ATOMS: atom_id res chain seq x y z
N MET A 1 0.73 -8.87 2.01
CA MET A 1 -0.45 -8.81 2.91
C MET A 1 -0.33 -7.77 4.03
N GLY A 2 0.81 -7.66 4.73
CA GLY A 2 0.94 -6.69 5.84
C GLY A 2 0.91 -5.22 5.37
N VAL A 3 1.57 -4.90 4.25
CA VAL A 3 1.63 -3.54 3.72
C VAL A 3 0.26 -3.06 3.25
N GLU A 4 -0.52 -3.95 2.65
CA GLU A 4 -1.87 -3.69 2.16
C GLU A 4 -2.84 -3.36 3.29
N LEU A 5 -2.67 -3.98 4.46
CA LEU A 5 -3.41 -3.61 5.67
C LEU A 5 -3.03 -2.21 6.16
N ILE A 6 -1.75 -1.84 6.10
CA ILE A 6 -1.27 -0.51 6.48
C ILE A 6 -1.83 0.56 5.52
N LEU A 7 -1.81 0.30 4.21
CA LEU A 7 -2.38 1.22 3.20
C LEU A 7 -3.90 1.40 3.38
N ASN A 8 -4.63 0.32 3.70
CA ASN A 8 -6.05 0.42 4.03
C ASN A 8 -6.32 1.19 5.32
N ALA A 9 -5.47 1.03 6.34
CA ALA A 9 -5.57 1.83 7.56
C ALA A 9 -5.33 3.33 7.27
N ALA A 10 -4.36 3.66 6.41
CA ALA A 10 -4.13 5.02 5.95
C ALA A 10 -5.35 5.59 5.21
N ASN A 11 -6.00 4.81 4.34
CA ASN A 11 -7.23 5.22 3.66
C ASN A 11 -8.36 5.57 4.63
N ILE A 12 -8.57 4.73 5.65
CA ILE A 12 -9.57 5.00 6.69
C ILE A 12 -9.25 6.32 7.40
N ASN A 13 -7.98 6.57 7.73
CA ASN A 13 -7.55 7.82 8.35
C ASN A 13 -7.79 9.04 7.46
N PHE A 14 -7.50 8.96 6.15
CA PHE A 14 -7.77 10.07 5.23
C PHE A 14 -9.25 10.43 5.16
N ILE A 15 -10.13 9.41 5.07
CA ILE A 15 -11.59 9.63 5.10
C ILE A 15 -12.03 10.18 6.46
N ALA A 16 -11.51 9.66 7.56
CA ALA A 16 -11.80 10.15 8.89
C ALA A 16 -11.40 11.63 9.07
N PHE A 17 -10.22 12.04 8.61
CA PHE A 17 -9.81 13.44 8.63
C PHE A 17 -10.70 14.32 7.76
N SER A 18 -11.09 13.86 6.57
CA SER A 18 -12.02 14.62 5.72
C SER A 18 -13.39 14.82 6.37
N ARG A 19 -13.86 13.87 7.19
CA ARG A 19 -15.16 13.93 7.86
C ARG A 19 -15.13 14.69 9.18
N PHE A 20 -14.13 14.42 10.02
CA PHE A 20 -14.07 14.92 11.41
C PHE A 20 -13.12 16.11 11.59
N GLY A 21 -12.21 16.36 10.67
CA GLY A 21 -11.31 17.52 10.69
C GLY A 21 -11.89 18.76 9.99
N ALA A 22 -12.75 18.56 8.99
CA ALA A 22 -13.33 19.63 8.18
C ALA A 22 -14.58 20.31 8.77
N THR A 23 -15.12 19.76 9.86
CA THR A 23 -16.25 20.32 10.62
C THR A 23 -15.99 21.73 11.16
N ALA A 24 -14.76 22.24 11.10
CA ALA A 24 -14.40 23.60 11.47
C ALA A 24 -14.71 24.68 10.41
N ALA A 25 -14.94 24.33 9.12
CA ALA A 25 -14.97 25.31 8.03
C ALA A 25 -16.26 25.37 7.18
N GLY A 26 -17.30 24.58 7.49
CA GLY A 26 -18.60 24.65 6.79
C GLY A 26 -18.60 24.21 5.32
N ASN A 27 -17.46 23.80 4.77
CA ASN A 27 -17.30 23.30 3.40
C ASN A 27 -17.08 21.79 3.37
N ILE A 28 -17.58 21.14 2.32
CA ILE A 28 -17.31 19.72 2.04
C ILE A 28 -15.84 19.59 1.65
N ASN A 29 -15.02 18.96 2.49
CA ASN A 29 -13.62 18.64 2.18
C ASN A 29 -13.53 17.28 1.50
N LEU A 30 -13.07 17.28 0.24
CA LEU A 30 -12.90 16.06 -0.56
C LEU A 30 -11.47 15.54 -0.57
N ASP A 31 -10.52 16.24 0.05
CA ASP A 31 -9.10 15.92 0.02
C ASP A 31 -8.82 14.48 0.47
N GLY A 32 -9.44 14.02 1.56
CA GLY A 32 -9.28 12.64 2.03
C GLY A 32 -9.79 11.58 1.05
N HIS A 33 -10.80 11.91 0.24
CA HIS A 33 -11.30 11.01 -0.81
C HIS A 33 -10.32 10.96 -2.00
N VAL A 34 -9.76 12.11 -2.39
CA VAL A 34 -8.75 12.20 -3.45
C VAL A 34 -7.49 11.43 -3.07
N PHE A 35 -6.96 11.65 -1.86
CA PHE A 35 -5.80 10.90 -1.36
C PHE A 35 -6.09 9.40 -1.22
N GLY A 36 -7.28 9.01 -0.75
CA GLY A 36 -7.67 7.60 -0.68
C GLY A 36 -7.66 6.91 -2.06
N LEU A 37 -8.16 7.58 -3.10
CA LEU A 37 -8.09 7.06 -4.47
C LEU A 37 -6.65 6.90 -4.96
N LEU A 38 -5.78 7.87 -4.68
CA LEU A 38 -4.35 7.78 -5.04
C LEU A 38 -3.67 6.60 -4.33
N VAL A 39 -3.95 6.37 -3.06
CA VAL A 39 -3.41 5.23 -2.30
C VAL A 39 -3.90 3.90 -2.87
N ILE A 40 -5.17 3.80 -3.29
CA ILE A 40 -5.68 2.58 -3.93
C ILE A 40 -4.94 2.30 -5.25
N VAL A 41 -4.72 3.32 -6.07
CA VAL A 41 -3.96 3.20 -7.33
C VAL A 41 -2.51 2.80 -7.04
N LEU A 42 -1.87 3.42 -6.05
CA LEU A 42 -0.53 3.07 -5.60
C LEU A 42 -0.45 1.61 -5.14
N ALA A 43 -1.40 1.16 -4.31
CA ALA A 43 -1.45 -0.21 -3.80
C ALA A 43 -1.57 -1.24 -4.92
N ALA A 44 -2.37 -0.94 -5.96
CA ALA A 44 -2.48 -1.80 -7.13
C ALA A 44 -1.16 -1.88 -7.92
N ALA A 45 -0.48 -0.76 -8.11
CA ALA A 45 0.82 -0.71 -8.79
C ALA A 45 1.91 -1.44 -8.00
N GLU A 46 1.97 -1.22 -6.68
CA GLU A 46 2.90 -1.90 -5.78
C GLU A 46 2.70 -3.42 -5.80
N ALA A 47 1.46 -3.90 -5.68
CA ALA A 47 1.15 -5.33 -5.68
C ALA A 47 1.59 -6.03 -6.98
N ALA A 48 1.42 -5.36 -8.13
CA ALA A 48 1.90 -5.88 -9.42
C ALA A 48 3.43 -6.00 -9.47
N VAL A 49 4.15 -4.98 -8.99
CA VAL A 49 5.62 -4.99 -8.93
C VAL A 49 6.13 -6.03 -7.94
N ALA A 50 5.53 -6.11 -6.75
CA ALA A 50 5.89 -7.08 -5.73
C ALA A 50 5.72 -8.52 -6.25
N LEU A 51 4.61 -8.81 -6.93
CA LEU A 51 4.38 -10.12 -7.53
C LEU A 51 5.42 -10.44 -8.62
N ALA A 52 5.75 -9.49 -9.48
CA ALA A 52 6.80 -9.66 -10.49
C ALA A 52 8.16 -10.00 -9.86
N ILE A 53 8.51 -9.33 -8.76
CA ILE A 53 9.73 -9.61 -7.99
C ILE A 53 9.68 -11.01 -7.38
N ILE A 54 8.57 -11.38 -6.74
CA ILE A 54 8.40 -12.71 -6.11
C ILE A 54 8.53 -13.84 -7.15
N ILE A 55 7.91 -13.69 -8.32
CA ILE A 55 8.02 -14.68 -9.41
C ILE A 55 9.48 -14.79 -9.87
N ASN A 56 10.18 -13.68 -10.03
CA ASN A 56 11.58 -13.71 -10.44
C ASN A 56 12.47 -14.38 -9.39
N ILE A 57 12.26 -14.10 -8.10
CA ILE A 57 12.98 -14.77 -7.00
C ILE A 57 12.71 -16.27 -7.04
N TYR A 58 11.45 -16.67 -7.15
CA TYR A 58 11.09 -18.08 -7.21
C TYR A 58 11.73 -18.79 -8.41
N ASN A 59 11.77 -18.16 -9.59
CA ASN A 59 12.40 -18.74 -10.77
C ASN A 59 13.91 -18.95 -10.62
N ASN A 60 14.60 -18.12 -9.83
CA ASN A 60 16.04 -18.23 -9.62
C ASN A 60 16.41 -19.10 -8.41
N MET A 61 15.55 -19.16 -7.39
CA MET A 61 15.86 -19.76 -6.09
C MET A 61 14.98 -20.95 -5.72
N ASN A 62 13.91 -21.22 -6.49
CA ASN A 62 12.89 -22.25 -6.23
C ASN A 62 12.25 -22.19 -4.83
N THR A 63 12.35 -21.05 -4.16
CA THR A 63 11.80 -20.80 -2.81
C THR A 63 11.28 -19.37 -2.74
N ILE A 64 10.24 -19.16 -1.92
CA ILE A 64 9.73 -17.83 -1.54
C ILE A 64 10.15 -17.45 -0.11
N ASN A 65 10.91 -18.31 0.56
CA ASN A 65 11.40 -18.03 1.90
C ASN A 65 12.50 -16.97 1.84
N VAL A 66 12.21 -15.80 2.41
CA VAL A 66 13.13 -14.66 2.44
C VAL A 66 14.39 -14.94 3.27
N ASP A 67 14.32 -15.83 4.25
CA ASP A 67 15.49 -16.19 5.08
C ASP A 67 16.52 -17.02 4.29
N GLU A 68 16.06 -17.77 3.29
CA GLU A 68 16.91 -18.56 2.40
C GLU A 68 17.57 -17.70 1.32
N ALA A 69 17.10 -16.46 1.11
CA ALA A 69 17.64 -15.50 0.15
C ALA A 69 18.96 -14.83 0.60
N SER A 70 19.74 -15.50 1.46
CA SER A 70 21.00 -15.00 2.00
C SER A 70 22.10 -14.76 0.95
N SER A 71 22.04 -15.47 -0.18
CA SER A 71 22.99 -15.32 -1.29
C SER A 71 22.95 -13.94 -1.96
N LEU A 72 21.88 -13.16 -1.78
CA LEU A 72 21.73 -11.80 -2.32
C LEU A 72 22.41 -10.72 -1.47
N LYS A 73 22.99 -11.06 -0.31
CA LYS A 73 23.70 -10.11 0.57
C LYS A 73 25.14 -9.81 0.16
N GLN A 74 25.64 -10.47 -0.89
CA GLN A 74 27.02 -10.36 -1.36
C GLN A 74 27.20 -9.19 -2.32
#